data_AF-A0A1J1LP63-F1
#
_entry.id   AF-A0A1J1LP63-F1
#
_cell.length_a   1.000
_cell.length_b   1.000
_cell.length_c   1.000
_cell.angle_alpha   90.00
_cell.angle_beta   90.00
_cell.angle_gamma   90.00
#
_symmetry.space_group_name_H-M   'P 1'
#
loop_
_entity.id
_entity.type
_entity.pdbx_description
1 polymer ?
#
loop_
_entity_poly.entity_id
_entity_poly.type
_entity_poly.pdbx_seq_one_letter_code
_entity_poly.pdbx_strand_id
1 'polypeptide(L)'
;MKSTEIPFLMFQAFFHASIRIQLNWQRLKIEKITVKITVFDQLENPSAWYLPWYFNNLYEEVSYLESNANPLTLADIPKAINRLDSGRRDKIQELLNEFINTTQQPVQLVIATYALPNGKHLIMDGNHRSSALILAGVKARLMVFEICGPIDKELIPDLCHWKN
;
A
#
# COMPACT_ATOMS: atom_id res chain seq x y z
N MET A 1 7.99 0.48 -18.93
CA MET A 1 7.97 -0.17 -17.60
C MET A 1 8.82 -1.43 -17.66
N LYS A 2 9.88 -1.54 -16.84
CA LYS A 2 10.66 -2.78 -16.72
C LYS A 2 10.21 -3.47 -15.44
N SER A 3 9.92 -4.76 -15.53
CA SER A 3 9.62 -5.58 -14.36
C SER A 3 10.51 -6.80 -14.31
N THR A 4 10.91 -7.17 -13.10
CA THR A 4 11.72 -8.37 -12.83
C THR A 4 11.04 -9.18 -11.74
N GLU A 5 11.02 -10.50 -11.87
CA GLU A 5 10.52 -11.38 -10.83
C GLU A 5 11.65 -11.76 -9.86
N ILE A 6 11.32 -11.82 -8.57
CA ILE A 6 12.20 -12.31 -7.52
C ILE A 6 11.54 -13.42 -6.71
N PRO A 7 12.32 -14.29 -6.06
CA PRO A 7 11.79 -15.24 -5.10
C PRO A 7 11.13 -14.53 -3.90
N PHE A 8 10.01 -15.08 -3.41
CA PHE A 8 9.34 -14.57 -2.21
C PHE A 8 10.24 -14.48 -0.98
N LEU A 9 11.22 -15.38 -0.83
CA LEU A 9 12.17 -15.34 0.29
C LEU A 9 12.98 -14.04 0.34
N MET A 10 13.31 -13.46 -0.82
CA MET A 10 13.99 -12.17 -0.88
C MET A 10 13.06 -11.06 -0.43
N PHE A 11 11.82 -11.04 -0.92
CA PHE A 11 10.79 -10.10 -0.46
C PHE A 11 10.58 -10.19 1.05
N GLN A 12 10.44 -11.41 1.59
CA GLN A 12 10.27 -11.64 3.02
C GLN A 12 11.45 -11.06 3.81
N ALA A 13 12.70 -11.28 3.37
CA ALA A 13 13.87 -10.72 4.04
C ALA A 13 13.84 -9.19 4.14
N PHE A 14 13.30 -8.50 3.13
CA PHE A 14 13.18 -7.03 3.13
C PHE A 14 12.01 -6.51 3.95
N PHE A 15 10.84 -7.16 3.89
CA PHE A 15 9.57 -6.58 4.37
C PHE A 15 8.96 -7.25 5.61
N HIS A 16 9.49 -8.39 6.07
CA HIS A 16 8.90 -9.13 7.18
C HIS A 16 8.75 -8.28 8.45
N ALA A 17 9.71 -7.40 8.72
CA ALA A 17 9.68 -6.53 9.90
C ALA A 17 8.89 -5.23 9.69
N SER A 18 8.49 -4.86 8.46
CA SER A 18 7.81 -3.59 8.16
C SER A 18 6.32 -3.75 7.85
N ILE A 19 5.90 -4.84 7.22
CA ILE A 19 4.47 -5.11 6.97
C ILE A 19 3.76 -5.33 8.30
N ARG A 20 2.72 -4.52 8.54
CA ARG A 20 1.92 -4.53 9.79
C ARG A 20 0.55 -5.14 9.62
N ILE A 21 0.08 -5.33 8.39
CA ILE A 21 -1.18 -6.05 8.15
C ILE A 21 -0.99 -7.54 8.40
N GLN A 22 -2.09 -8.25 8.64
CA GLN A 22 -2.05 -9.70 8.79
C GLN A 22 -1.74 -10.35 7.44
N LEU A 23 -0.69 -11.17 7.42
CA LEU A 23 -0.21 -11.87 6.23
C LEU A 23 0.21 -13.28 6.61
N ASN A 24 -0.32 -14.30 5.93
CA ASN A 24 0.10 -15.68 6.14
C ASN A 24 1.43 -15.96 5.40
N TRP A 25 2.53 -15.49 6.00
CA TRP A 25 3.89 -15.63 5.47
C TRP A 25 4.27 -17.08 5.14
N GLN A 26 3.86 -18.03 5.99
CA GLN A 26 4.17 -19.44 5.80
C GLN A 26 3.49 -20.00 4.55
N ARG A 27 2.22 -19.64 4.33
CA ARG A 27 1.46 -20.07 3.16
C ARG A 27 2.06 -19.52 1.86
N LEU A 28 2.40 -18.23 1.82
CA LEU A 28 3.09 -17.62 0.67
C LEU A 28 4.39 -18.34 0.30
N LYS A 29 5.15 -18.77 1.32
CA LYS A 29 6.37 -19.55 1.13
C LYS A 29 6.11 -20.95 0.58
N ILE A 30 5.08 -21.65 1.08
CA ILE A 30 4.72 -23.01 0.63
C ILE A 30 4.18 -23.00 -0.80
N GLU A 31 3.34 -22.02 -1.13
CA GLU A 31 2.72 -21.87 -2.45
C GLU A 31 3.68 -21.35 -3.53
N LYS A 32 4.94 -21.04 -3.17
CA LYS A 32 5.99 -20.53 -4.06
C LYS A 32 5.54 -19.31 -4.87
N ILE A 33 4.82 -18.41 -4.20
CA ILE A 33 4.32 -17.17 -4.79
C ILE A 33 5.48 -16.35 -5.35
N THR A 34 5.28 -15.73 -6.50
CA THR A 34 6.27 -14.83 -7.12
C THR A 34 6.05 -13.39 -6.66
N VAL A 35 7.14 -12.62 -6.67
CA VAL A 35 7.07 -11.18 -6.42
C VAL A 35 7.62 -10.45 -7.62
N LYS A 36 6.83 -9.53 -8.16
CA LYS A 36 7.21 -8.66 -9.27
C LYS A 36 7.77 -7.36 -8.73
N ILE A 37 8.99 -7.01 -9.12
CA ILE A 37 9.56 -5.69 -8.89
C ILE A 37 9.26 -4.82 -10.10
N THR A 38 8.62 -3.67 -9.89
CA THR A 38 8.38 -2.67 -10.92
C THR A 38 8.89 -1.31 -10.44
N VAL A 39 9.58 -0.58 -11.32
CA VAL A 39 9.99 0.80 -11.04
C VAL A 39 9.09 1.75 -11.81
N PHE A 40 8.49 2.69 -11.07
CA PHE A 40 7.68 3.78 -11.60
C PHE A 40 8.42 5.10 -11.40
N ASP A 41 8.47 5.95 -12.43
CA ASP A 41 9.11 7.27 -12.34
C ASP A 41 8.16 8.36 -11.83
N GLN A 42 6.92 7.97 -11.52
CA GLN A 42 5.88 8.75 -10.86
C GLN A 42 4.77 7.82 -10.33
N LEU A 43 3.97 8.28 -9.39
CA LEU A 43 2.78 7.54 -8.93
C LEU A 43 1.62 7.75 -9.91
N GLU A 44 1.36 6.77 -10.76
CA GLU A 44 0.28 6.83 -11.75
C GLU A 44 -1.04 6.28 -11.19
N ASN A 45 -2.16 6.88 -11.57
CA ASN A 45 -3.53 6.46 -11.23
C ASN A 45 -3.73 6.15 -9.72
N PRO A 46 -3.66 7.16 -8.83
CA PRO A 46 -3.75 6.94 -7.37
C PRO A 46 -5.04 6.23 -6.92
N SER A 47 -6.11 6.25 -7.72
CA SER A 47 -7.35 5.53 -7.46
C SER A 47 -7.24 4.00 -7.60
N ALA A 48 -6.15 3.49 -8.17
CA ALA A 48 -5.87 2.05 -8.26
C ALA A 48 -5.05 1.52 -7.07
N TRP A 49 -4.58 2.40 -6.18
CA TRP A 49 -3.73 2.05 -5.04
C TRP A 49 -4.52 2.12 -3.76
N TYR A 50 -4.91 0.96 -3.25
CA TYR A 50 -5.68 0.80 -2.04
C TYR A 50 -4.76 0.75 -0.81
N LEU A 51 -5.23 1.38 0.25
CA LEU A 51 -4.62 1.33 1.56
C LEU A 51 -5.35 0.27 2.41
N PRO A 52 -4.69 -0.32 3.41
CA PRO A 52 -5.34 -1.23 4.35
C PRO A 52 -6.07 -0.44 5.44
N TRP A 53 -6.73 0.66 5.05
CA TRP A 53 -7.48 1.58 5.90
C TRP A 53 -8.88 1.69 5.33
N TYR A 54 -9.89 1.66 6.20
CA TYR A 54 -11.27 1.45 5.79
C TYR A 54 -12.17 2.47 6.42
N PHE A 55 -13.10 3.00 5.63
CA PHE A 55 -14.13 3.90 6.10
C PHE A 55 -15.50 3.24 5.97
N ASN A 56 -16.36 3.46 6.97
CA ASN A 56 -17.75 3.05 6.89
C ASN A 56 -18.59 4.08 6.09
N ASN A 57 -19.89 3.81 5.94
CA ASN A 57 -20.81 4.71 5.23
C ASN A 57 -21.05 6.06 5.94
N LEU A 58 -20.61 6.20 7.20
CA LEU A 58 -20.63 7.45 7.97
C LEU A 58 -19.31 8.22 7.84
N TYR A 59 -18.37 7.71 7.03
CA TYR A 59 -17.01 8.23 6.85
C TYR A 59 -16.15 8.23 8.12
N GLU A 60 -16.38 7.25 8.99
CA GLU A 60 -15.54 7.00 10.16
C GLU A 60 -14.51 5.93 9.82
N GLU A 61 -13.28 6.09 10.32
CA GLU A 61 -12.27 5.04 10.20
C GLU A 61 -12.67 3.81 11.02
N VAL A 62 -12.64 2.65 10.37
CA VAL A 62 -13.07 1.37 10.94
C VAL A 62 -12.09 0.25 10.61
N SER A 63 -12.26 -0.87 11.30
CA SER A 63 -11.57 -2.12 10.96
C SER A 63 -12.08 -2.69 9.64
N TYR A 64 -11.22 -3.43 8.91
CA TYR A 64 -11.61 -4.19 7.72
C TYR A 64 -12.68 -5.26 7.98
N LEU A 65 -12.90 -5.61 9.27
CA LEU A 65 -13.90 -6.58 9.71
C LEU A 65 -15.33 -6.00 9.77
N GLU A 66 -15.48 -4.68 9.75
CA GLU A 66 -16.80 -4.07 9.77
C GLU A 66 -17.56 -4.36 8.47
N SER A 67 -18.85 -4.72 8.60
CA SER A 67 -19.67 -5.17 7.47
C SER A 67 -19.83 -4.14 6.34
N ASN A 68 -19.66 -2.86 6.65
CA ASN A 68 -19.72 -1.73 5.73
C ASN A 68 -18.36 -1.03 5.56
N ALA A 69 -17.26 -1.70 5.90
CA ALA A 69 -15.91 -1.20 5.66
C ALA A 69 -15.65 -1.10 4.15
N ASN A 70 -15.30 0.10 3.69
CA ASN A 70 -14.90 0.36 2.31
C ASN A 70 -13.41 0.72 2.30
N PRO A 71 -12.57 0.05 1.49
CA PRO A 71 -11.15 0.32 1.45
C PRO A 71 -10.88 1.70 0.84
N LEU A 72 -10.00 2.48 1.47
CA LEU A 72 -9.54 3.77 0.95
C LEU A 72 -8.53 3.58 -0.18
N THR A 73 -8.54 4.51 -1.12
CA THR A 73 -7.47 4.65 -2.13
C THR A 73 -6.54 5.81 -1.77
N LEU A 74 -5.36 5.84 -2.39
CA LEU A 74 -4.47 7.00 -2.30
C LEU A 74 -5.13 8.30 -2.80
N ALA A 75 -6.06 8.22 -3.76
CA ALA A 75 -6.80 9.38 -4.25
C ALA A 75 -7.79 9.96 -3.22
N ASP A 76 -8.20 9.18 -2.22
CA ASP A 76 -9.13 9.61 -1.17
C ASP A 76 -8.43 10.39 -0.05
N ILE A 77 -7.12 10.20 0.12
CA ILE A 77 -6.33 10.78 1.22
C ILE A 77 -6.49 12.30 1.38
N PRO A 78 -6.43 13.14 0.32
CA PRO A 78 -6.61 14.59 0.47
C PRO A 78 -7.93 14.98 1.13
N LYS A 79 -8.99 14.16 0.98
CA LYS A 79 -10.31 14.40 1.58
C LYS A 79 -10.48 13.69 2.92
N ALA A 80 -9.79 12.58 3.14
CA ALA A 80 -9.94 11.72 4.31
C ALA A 80 -8.97 12.04 5.47
N ILE A 81 -7.86 12.76 5.23
CA ILE A 81 -6.75 12.93 6.19
C ILE A 81 -7.18 13.40 7.59
N ASN A 82 -8.15 14.31 7.68
CA ASN A 82 -8.63 14.85 8.96
C ASN A 82 -9.49 13.86 9.75
N ARG A 83 -9.95 12.78 9.11
CA ARG A 83 -10.79 11.72 9.70
C ARG A 83 -10.00 10.47 10.04
N LEU A 84 -8.74 10.37 9.59
CA LEU A 84 -7.86 9.30 10.01
C LEU A 84 -7.53 9.41 11.50
N ASP A 85 -7.24 8.28 12.11
CA ASP A 85 -6.63 8.14 13.43
C ASP A 85 -5.45 9.12 13.57
N SER A 86 -5.33 9.73 14.76
CA SER A 86 -4.34 10.78 15.00
C SER A 86 -2.91 10.29 14.78
N GLY A 87 -2.58 9.06 15.16
CA GLY A 87 -1.23 8.52 14.98
C GLY A 87 -0.86 8.38 13.50
N ARG A 88 -1.81 7.97 12.65
CA ARG A 88 -1.61 7.93 11.19
C ARG A 88 -1.45 9.33 10.62
N ARG A 89 -2.33 10.26 11.03
CA ARG A 89 -2.32 11.65 10.56
C ARG A 89 -1.01 12.34 10.91
N ASP A 90 -0.55 12.21 12.14
CA ASP A 90 0.70 12.78 12.62
C ASP A 90 1.89 12.23 11.84
N LYS A 91 1.91 10.91 11.60
CA LYS A 91 2.98 10.30 10.81
C LYS A 91 2.99 10.75 9.34
N ILE A 92 1.81 10.90 8.74
CA ILE A 92 1.68 11.44 7.38
C ILE A 92 2.17 12.88 7.34
N GLN A 93 1.82 13.71 8.32
CA GLN A 93 2.22 15.12 8.37
C GLN A 93 3.73 15.28 8.57
N GLU A 94 4.36 14.44 9.39
CA GLU A 94 5.81 14.38 9.55
C GLU A 94 6.50 14.11 8.20
N LEU A 95 6.09 13.05 7.50
CA LEU A 95 6.63 12.67 6.20
C LEU A 95 6.36 13.73 5.11
N LEU A 96 5.18 14.37 5.15
CA LEU A 96 4.82 15.46 4.24
C LEU A 96 5.80 16.62 4.38
N ASN A 97 6.09 17.02 5.62
CA ASN A 97 7.06 18.09 5.89
C ASN A 97 8.46 17.70 5.40
N GLU A 98 8.88 16.45 5.59
CA GLU A 98 10.16 15.96 5.05
C GLU A 98 10.23 16.04 3.52
N PHE A 99 9.18 15.59 2.83
CA PHE A 99 9.15 15.57 1.37
C PHE A 99 9.13 16.96 0.74
N ILE A 100 8.37 17.90 1.31
CA ILE A 100 8.32 19.29 0.82
C ILE A 100 9.68 19.99 1.00
N ASN A 101 10.39 19.68 2.10
CA ASN A 101 11.69 20.29 2.39
C ASN A 101 12.87 19.61 1.68
N THR A 102 12.63 18.52 0.95
CA THR A 102 13.69 17.79 0.23
C THR A 102 14.09 18.53 -1.04
N THR A 103 15.35 18.96 -1.12
CA THR A 103 15.92 19.64 -2.30
C THR A 103 16.45 18.70 -3.38
N GLN A 104 16.60 17.40 -3.07
CA GLN A 104 17.07 16.37 -3.99
C GLN A 104 15.89 15.68 -4.68
N GLN A 105 15.65 16.01 -5.96
CA GLN A 105 14.61 15.34 -6.76
C GLN A 105 15.15 14.09 -7.46
N PRO A 106 14.33 13.03 -7.62
CA PRO A 106 12.98 12.81 -7.08
C PRO A 106 12.97 12.09 -5.71
N VAL A 107 11.89 12.24 -4.92
CA VAL A 107 11.68 11.45 -3.69
C VAL A 107 11.65 9.97 -4.03
N GLN A 108 12.45 9.15 -3.35
CA GLN A 108 12.54 7.71 -3.62
C GLN A 108 11.75 6.91 -2.59
N LEU A 109 10.77 6.13 -3.06
CA LEU A 109 9.96 5.27 -2.20
C LEU A 109 10.13 3.80 -2.57
N VAL A 110 10.23 2.96 -1.55
CA VAL A 110 10.08 1.51 -1.66
C VAL A 110 8.74 1.13 -1.06
N ILE A 111 7.93 0.39 -1.82
CA ILE A 111 6.56 0.01 -1.44
C ILE A 111 6.38 -1.49 -1.65
N ALA A 112 5.77 -2.15 -0.67
CA ALA A 112 5.29 -3.51 -0.83
C ALA A 112 3.78 -3.51 -1.08
N THR A 113 3.35 -4.26 -2.08
CA THR A 113 1.96 -4.36 -2.50
C THR A 113 1.53 -5.80 -2.76
N TYR A 114 0.23 -6.01 -2.75
CA TYR A 114 -0.41 -7.23 -3.24
C TYR A 114 -1.20 -6.91 -4.51
N ALA A 115 -1.04 -7.72 -5.55
CA ALA A 115 -1.75 -7.55 -6.81
C ALA A 115 -3.25 -7.80 -6.61
N LEU A 116 -4.08 -6.87 -7.05
CA LEU A 116 -5.53 -6.98 -7.04
C LEU A 116 -6.08 -7.05 -8.49
N PRO A 117 -7.33 -7.51 -8.67
CA PRO A 117 -7.95 -7.58 -9.99
C PRO A 117 -7.96 -6.21 -10.70
N ASN A 118 -7.91 -6.23 -12.04
CA ASN A 118 -7.96 -5.04 -12.90
C ASN A 118 -6.81 -4.05 -12.70
N GLY A 119 -5.60 -4.55 -12.39
CA GLY A 119 -4.40 -3.71 -12.26
C GLY A 119 -4.45 -2.79 -11.04
N LYS A 120 -5.14 -3.22 -9.98
CA LYS A 120 -5.21 -2.53 -8.70
C LYS A 120 -4.14 -3.10 -7.76
N HIS A 121 -3.82 -2.36 -6.71
CA HIS A 121 -2.78 -2.73 -5.76
C HIS A 121 -3.26 -2.50 -4.32
N LEU A 122 -3.08 -3.47 -3.42
CA LEU A 122 -3.21 -3.24 -1.99
C LEU A 122 -1.83 -2.95 -1.40
N ILE A 123 -1.63 -1.78 -0.81
CA ILE A 123 -0.36 -1.41 -0.18
C ILE A 123 -0.26 -2.11 1.19
N MET A 124 0.79 -2.91 1.36
CA MET A 124 1.05 -3.67 2.59
C MET A 124 2.10 -3.00 3.47
N ASP A 125 3.05 -2.29 2.85
CA ASP A 125 4.01 -1.40 3.50
C ASP A 125 4.27 -0.17 2.60
N GLY A 126 4.47 0.99 3.23
CA GLY A 126 4.57 2.27 2.55
C GLY A 126 3.30 3.12 2.58
N ASN A 127 2.27 2.72 3.34
CA ASN A 127 0.96 3.42 3.43
C ASN A 127 1.11 4.92 3.77
N HIS A 128 1.81 5.24 4.88
CA HIS A 128 2.01 6.63 5.29
C HIS A 128 2.89 7.41 4.30
N ARG A 129 3.95 6.78 3.76
CA ARG A 129 4.87 7.40 2.79
C ARG A 129 4.17 7.74 1.48
N SER A 130 3.38 6.83 0.94
CA SER A 130 2.60 7.05 -0.28
C SER A 130 1.48 8.08 -0.07
N SER A 131 0.81 8.05 1.09
CA SER A 131 -0.18 9.06 1.46
C SER A 131 0.43 10.46 1.57
N ALA A 132 1.57 10.59 2.24
CA ALA A 132 2.31 11.85 2.34
C ALA A 132 2.80 12.33 0.97
N LEU A 133 3.24 11.43 0.09
CA LEU A 133 3.66 11.78 -1.27
C LEU A 133 2.50 12.39 -2.08
N ILE A 134 1.30 11.80 -1.99
CA ILE A 134 0.10 12.36 -2.65
C ILE A 134 -0.20 13.78 -2.18
N LEU A 135 -0.10 14.02 -0.88
CA LEU A 135 -0.32 15.34 -0.30
C LEU A 135 0.79 16.33 -0.68
N ALA A 136 2.03 15.87 -0.78
CA ALA A 136 3.19 16.71 -1.12
C ALA A 136 3.15 17.19 -2.57
N GLY A 137 2.58 16.39 -3.48
CA GLY A 137 2.52 16.74 -4.91
C GLY A 137 3.89 16.86 -5.58
N VAL A 138 4.93 16.25 -5.00
CA VAL A 138 6.32 16.29 -5.50
C VAL A 138 6.61 15.12 -6.45
N LYS A 139 7.65 15.27 -7.27
CA LYS A 139 8.13 14.17 -8.11
C LYS A 139 8.69 13.04 -7.25
N ALA A 140 8.33 11.81 -7.60
CA ALA A 140 8.81 10.63 -6.90
C ALA A 140 9.15 9.49 -7.85
N ARG A 141 10.08 8.64 -7.43
CA ARG A 141 10.39 7.37 -8.06
C ARG A 141 10.06 6.25 -7.09
N LEU A 142 9.28 5.29 -7.55
CA LEU A 142 8.75 4.21 -6.72
C LEU A 142 9.35 2.89 -7.17
N MET A 143 9.93 2.14 -6.25
CA MET A 143 10.26 0.73 -6.43
C MET A 143 9.18 -0.09 -5.72
N VAL A 144 8.37 -0.77 -6.51
CA VAL A 144 7.19 -1.50 -6.03
C VAL A 144 7.49 -2.98 -6.10
N PHE A 145 7.40 -3.64 -4.95
CA PHE A 145 7.44 -5.09 -4.83
C PHE A 145 6.01 -5.59 -4.70
N GLU A 146 5.53 -6.30 -5.70
CA GLU A 146 4.15 -6.77 -5.79
C GLU A 146 4.07 -8.28 -5.65
N ILE A 147 3.39 -8.77 -4.62
CA ILE A 147 3.06 -10.18 -4.48
C ILE A 147 1.94 -10.52 -5.48
N CYS A 148 2.17 -11.52 -6.33
CA CYS A 148 1.17 -12.00 -7.29
C CYS A 148 0.59 -13.34 -6.82
N GLY A 149 -0.59 -13.33 -6.19
CA GLY A 149 -1.21 -14.54 -5.64
C GLY A 149 -2.74 -14.55 -5.77
N PRO A 150 -3.41 -15.56 -5.19
CA PRO A 150 -4.86 -15.68 -5.23
C PRO A 150 -5.56 -14.68 -4.30
N ILE A 151 -6.71 -14.15 -4.73
CA ILE A 151 -7.58 -13.35 -3.86
C ILE A 151 -8.22 -14.27 -2.82
N ASP A 152 -7.60 -14.35 -1.64
CA ASP A 152 -7.96 -15.26 -0.57
C ASP A 152 -7.79 -14.59 0.81
N LYS A 153 -8.90 -14.45 1.54
CA LYS A 153 -8.92 -13.83 2.87
C LYS A 153 -8.14 -14.61 3.94
N GLU A 154 -7.93 -15.91 3.74
CA GLU A 154 -7.12 -16.72 4.66
C GLU A 154 -5.61 -16.50 4.44
N LEU A 155 -5.24 -15.88 3.31
CA LEU A 155 -3.88 -15.44 3.02
C LEU A 155 -3.63 -14.04 3.59
N ILE A 156 -4.55 -13.11 3.30
CA ILE A 156 -4.57 -11.74 3.81
C ILE A 156 -6.03 -11.38 4.10
N PRO A 157 -6.43 -11.15 5.36
CA PRO A 157 -7.82 -10.89 5.71
C PRO A 157 -8.47 -9.74 4.93
N ASP A 158 -7.72 -8.67 4.66
CA ASP A 158 -8.14 -7.54 3.82
C ASP A 158 -8.69 -7.98 2.45
N LEU A 159 -8.21 -9.09 1.87
CA LEU A 159 -8.65 -9.56 0.56
C LEU A 159 -10.13 -9.93 0.50
N CYS A 160 -10.85 -9.99 1.63
CA CYS A 160 -12.30 -10.17 1.65
C CYS A 160 -13.08 -9.07 0.90
N HIS A 161 -12.47 -7.90 0.67
CA HIS A 161 -13.07 -6.76 -0.03
C HIS A 161 -12.94 -6.82 -1.56
N TRP A 162 -12.21 -7.80 -2.08
CA TRP A 162 -12.03 -7.99 -3.52
C TRP A 162 -12.50 -9.39 -3.94
N LYS A 163 -12.95 -9.49 -5.19
CA LYS A 163 -13.37 -10.75 -5.82
C LYS A 163 -12.65 -10.89 -7.14
N ASN A 164 -12.30 -12.14 -7.49
CA ASN A 164 -11.78 -12.49 -8.82
C ASN A 164 -12.77 -12.12 -9.93
#